data_AF-B0C3F3-F1
#
_entry.id   AF-B0C3F3-F1
#
_cell.length_a   1.000
_cell.length_b   1.000
_cell.length_c   1.000
_cell.angle_alpha   90.00
_cell.angle_beta   90.00
_cell.angle_gamma   90.00
#
_symmetry.space_group_name_H-M   'P 1'
#
loop_
_entity.id
_entity.type
_entity.pdbx_description
1 polymer ?
#
loop_
_entity_poly.entity_id
_entity_poly.type
_entity_poly.pdbx_seq_one_letter_code
_entity_poly.pdbx_strand_id
1 'polypeptide(L)'
;MSGLAPGLSDHLSTLTWSSSAAAQGQPKYEKLLGNYAEAILQMEPLRLQSYQQVQQIMGGALPKNICKKSDLVAPVNNICDRFFNESAEIIRNNGLSLTDFNAITEEVRKNKSLKNQLDEELIRRKGN
;
A
#
# COMPACT_ATOMS: atom_id res chain seq x y z
N MET A 1 -6.92 -5.77 49.69
CA MET A 1 -8.09 -4.93 49.38
C MET A 1 -7.59 -3.67 48.69
N SER A 2 -8.14 -3.37 47.51
CA SER A 2 -8.27 -2.04 46.88
C SER A 2 -6.97 -1.25 46.58
N GLY A 3 -6.70 -0.75 45.38
CA GLY A 3 -7.50 -0.67 44.17
C GLY A 3 -6.63 -0.18 43.00
N LEU A 4 -7.08 -0.49 41.79
CA LEU A 4 -6.55 0.05 40.54
C LEU A 4 -7.14 1.45 40.31
N ALA A 5 -6.32 2.37 39.81
CA ALA A 5 -6.79 3.50 39.01
C ALA A 5 -5.96 3.52 37.72
N PRO A 6 -6.55 3.22 36.54
CA PRO A 6 -5.85 3.37 35.28
C PRO A 6 -5.92 4.84 34.86
N GLY A 7 -4.76 5.48 34.75
CA GLY A 7 -4.64 6.69 33.95
C GLY A 7 -4.67 6.31 32.47
N LEU A 8 -5.81 6.54 31.82
CA LEU A 8 -5.92 6.54 30.37
C LEU A 8 -5.03 7.66 29.83
N SER A 9 -3.85 7.30 29.32
CA SER A 9 -3.00 8.21 28.58
C SER A 9 -3.17 7.90 27.10
N ASP A 10 -3.50 8.95 26.35
CA ASP A 10 -4.00 8.91 24.99
C ASP A 10 -3.14 8.08 24.03
N HIS A 11 -3.84 7.25 23.27
CA HIS A 11 -3.34 6.46 22.16
C HIS A 11 -2.82 7.36 21.03
N LEU A 12 -1.54 7.71 21.10
CA LEU A 12 -0.76 8.03 19.91
C LEU A 12 0.17 6.85 19.65
N SER A 13 -0.26 5.95 18.76
CA SER A 13 0.58 4.89 18.23
C SER A 13 1.62 5.51 17.29
N THR A 14 2.61 6.20 17.83
CA THR A 14 3.86 6.42 17.11
C THR A 14 4.45 5.04 16.85
N LEU A 15 4.45 4.61 15.60
CA LEU A 15 5.16 3.41 15.17
C LEU A 15 6.63 3.63 15.51
N THR A 16 7.10 3.04 16.60
CA THR A 16 8.52 3.04 16.97
C THR A 16 9.19 1.90 16.21
N TRP A 17 9.87 2.24 15.13
CA TRP A 17 10.60 1.32 14.27
C TRP A 17 11.97 1.01 14.90
N SER A 18 11.97 0.12 15.90
CA SER A 18 13.21 -0.35 16.52
C SER A 18 13.75 -1.52 15.71
N SER A 19 14.87 -1.31 15.00
CA SER A 19 15.63 -2.35 14.29
C SER A 19 16.31 -3.30 15.27
N SER A 20 15.52 -4.15 15.92
CA SER A 20 16.01 -5.35 16.61
C SER A 20 15.51 -6.55 15.83
N ALA A 21 16.40 -7.52 15.58
CA ALA A 21 16.21 -8.72 14.76
C ALA A 21 15.11 -9.70 15.26
N ALA A 22 14.14 -9.23 16.05
CA ALA A 22 13.00 -9.95 16.60
C ALA A 22 11.64 -9.29 16.23
N ALA A 23 11.57 -8.53 15.12
CA ALA A 23 10.31 -7.91 14.66
C ALA A 23 9.48 -8.78 13.69
N GLN A 24 9.94 -9.99 13.36
CA GLN A 24 9.22 -10.94 12.48
C GLN A 24 8.06 -11.67 13.17
N GLY A 25 7.32 -11.02 14.07
CA GLY A 25 6.28 -11.70 14.84
C GLY A 25 5.42 -10.80 15.70
N GLN A 26 5.20 -9.55 15.29
CA GLN A 26 4.16 -8.73 15.92
C GLN A 26 2.84 -8.96 15.16
N PRO A 27 1.77 -9.48 15.81
CA PRO A 27 0.48 -9.75 15.15
C PRO A 27 -0.10 -8.54 14.42
N LYS A 28 0.24 -7.32 14.89
CA LYS A 28 -0.14 -6.06 14.24
C LYS A 28 0.56 -5.88 12.89
N TYR A 29 1.84 -6.24 12.78
CA TYR A 29 2.60 -6.10 11.54
C TYR A 29 2.17 -7.12 10.48
N GLU A 30 1.99 -8.39 10.87
CA GLU A 30 1.49 -9.43 9.96
C GLU A 30 0.12 -9.07 9.37
N LYS A 31 -0.78 -8.55 10.21
CA LYS A 31 -2.07 -8.04 9.75
C LYS A 31 -1.93 -6.89 8.75
N LEU A 32 -1.05 -5.92 9.04
CA LEU A 32 -0.80 -4.79 8.15
C LEU A 32 -0.18 -5.22 6.81
N LEU A 33 0.76 -6.17 6.82
CA LEU A 33 1.37 -6.71 5.61
C LEU A 33 0.35 -7.50 4.77
N GLY A 34 -0.53 -8.26 5.42
CA GLY A 34 -1.64 -8.96 4.75
C GLY A 34 -2.64 -8.00 4.10
N ASN A 35 -3.04 -6.95 4.81
CA ASN A 35 -3.90 -5.89 4.28
C ASN A 35 -3.23 -5.13 3.11
N TYR A 36 -1.91 -4.93 3.20
CA TYR A 36 -1.12 -4.31 2.16
C TYR A 36 -1.04 -5.19 0.90
N ALA A 37 -0.82 -6.49 1.07
CA ALA A 37 -0.84 -7.45 -0.02
C ALA A 37 -2.20 -7.48 -0.73
N GLU A 38 -3.30 -7.51 0.04
CA GLU A 38 -4.66 -7.47 -0.49
C GLU A 38 -4.94 -6.20 -1.29
N ALA A 39 -4.56 -5.03 -0.75
CA ALA A 39 -4.70 -3.76 -1.44
C ALA A 39 -3.95 -3.75 -2.79
N ILE A 40 -2.72 -4.27 -2.84
CA ILE A 40 -1.95 -4.41 -4.09
C ILE A 40 -2.70 -5.26 -5.11
N LEU A 41 -3.25 -6.40 -4.70
CA LEU A 41 -3.97 -7.31 -5.60
C LEU A 41 -5.22 -6.65 -6.18
N GLN A 42 -5.98 -5.93 -5.36
CA GLN A 42 -7.17 -5.20 -5.80
C GLN A 42 -6.84 -4.00 -6.70
N MET A 43 -5.72 -3.33 -6.46
CA MET A 43 -5.25 -2.20 -7.28
C MET A 43 -4.70 -2.64 -8.65
N GLU A 44 -4.24 -3.88 -8.80
CA GLU A 44 -3.57 -4.33 -10.02
C GLU A 44 -4.47 -4.32 -11.28
N PRO A 45 -5.72 -4.81 -11.25
CA PRO A 45 -6.65 -4.67 -12.37
C PRO A 45 -6.90 -3.21 -12.75
N LEU A 46 -7.11 -2.35 -11.74
CA LEU A 46 -7.29 -0.92 -11.91
C LEU A 46 -6.07 -0.26 -12.57
N ARG A 47 -4.86 -0.65 -12.14
CA ARG A 47 -3.59 -0.18 -12.73
C ARG A 47 -3.48 -0.58 -14.20
N LEU A 48 -3.81 -1.82 -14.54
CA LEU A 48 -3.76 -2.33 -15.91
C LEU A 48 -4.78 -1.62 -16.81
N GLN A 49 -6.02 -1.46 -16.35
CA GLN A 49 -7.06 -0.75 -17.08
C GLN A 49 -6.67 0.72 -17.34
N SER A 50 -6.20 1.41 -16.30
CA SER A 50 -5.77 2.82 -16.42
C SER A 50 -4.58 2.95 -17.37
N TYR A 51 -3.61 2.05 -17.27
CA TYR A 51 -2.45 2.01 -18.18
C TYR A 51 -2.89 1.85 -19.64
N GLN A 52 -3.80 0.91 -19.92
CA GLN A 52 -4.31 0.68 -21.27
C GLN A 52 -5.03 1.90 -21.84
N GLN A 53 -5.85 2.59 -21.05
CA GLN A 53 -6.54 3.81 -21.49
C GLN A 53 -5.55 4.93 -21.81
N VAL A 54 -4.54 5.13 -20.96
CA VAL A 54 -3.48 6.11 -21.24
C VAL A 54 -2.69 5.71 -22.49
N GLN A 55 -2.41 4.41 -22.67
CA GLN A 55 -1.69 3.91 -23.84
C GLN A 55 -2.45 4.19 -25.15
N GLN A 56 -3.78 4.03 -25.14
CA GLN A 56 -4.63 4.35 -26.30
C GLN A 56 -4.59 5.84 -26.65
N ILE A 57 -4.58 6.72 -25.64
CA ILE A 57 -4.51 8.18 -25.87
C ILE A 57 -3.13 8.59 -26.39
N MET A 58 -2.06 8.02 -25.82
CA MET A 58 -0.69 8.41 -26.16
C MET A 58 -0.16 7.72 -27.43
N GLY A 59 -0.86 6.70 -27.95
CA GLY A 59 -0.54 6.06 -29.23
C GLY A 59 0.76 5.23 -29.23
N GLY A 60 1.24 4.76 -28.07
CA GLY A 60 2.51 4.06 -28.00
C GLY A 60 2.91 3.63 -26.59
N ALA A 61 4.14 3.13 -26.46
CA ALA A 61 4.68 2.72 -25.17
C ALA A 61 4.74 3.90 -24.19
N LEU A 62 4.26 3.69 -22.96
CA LEU A 62 4.23 4.73 -21.95
C LEU A 62 5.56 4.81 -21.20
N PRO A 63 6.04 6.02 -20.84
CA PRO A 63 7.15 6.16 -19.93
C PRO A 63 6.78 5.62 -18.55
N LYS A 64 7.79 5.14 -17.81
CA LYS A 64 7.61 4.78 -16.40
C LYS A 64 7.08 5.98 -15.62
N ASN A 65 6.16 5.73 -14.70
CA ASN A 65 5.53 6.76 -13.86
C ASN A 65 4.88 7.88 -14.68
N ILE A 66 4.16 7.54 -15.78
CA ILE A 66 3.48 8.53 -16.63
C ILE A 66 2.65 9.53 -15.80
N CYS A 67 1.91 9.08 -14.80
CA CYS A 67 1.10 9.92 -13.91
C CYS A 67 1.89 10.84 -12.96
N LYS A 68 3.23 10.78 -12.97
CA LYS A 68 4.09 11.73 -12.23
C LYS A 68 4.68 12.83 -13.13
N LYS A 69 4.34 12.84 -14.42
CA LYS A 69 4.78 13.88 -15.36
C LYS A 69 3.89 15.12 -15.22
N SER A 70 4.47 16.31 -15.38
CA SER A 70 3.76 17.60 -15.28
C SER A 70 2.98 17.96 -16.55
N ASP A 71 3.45 17.49 -17.72
CA ASP A 71 2.99 17.99 -19.02
C ASP A 71 2.07 16.98 -19.72
N LEU A 72 1.04 16.53 -19.02
CA LEU A 72 0.07 15.57 -19.53
C LEU A 72 -1.14 16.27 -20.14
N VAL A 73 -1.64 15.72 -21.25
CA VAL A 73 -2.92 16.17 -21.81
C VAL A 73 -4.06 15.86 -20.85
N ALA A 74 -5.10 16.72 -20.85
CA ALA A 74 -6.19 16.63 -19.89
C ALA A 74 -6.85 15.23 -19.76
N PRO A 75 -7.11 14.48 -20.85
CA PRO A 75 -7.65 13.12 -20.73
C PRO A 75 -6.75 12.16 -19.94
N VAL A 76 -5.43 12.29 -20.05
CA VAL A 76 -4.47 11.46 -19.31
C VAL A 76 -4.44 11.87 -17.84
N ASN A 77 -4.46 13.17 -17.53
CA ASN A 77 -4.59 13.65 -16.15
C ASN A 77 -5.83 13.08 -15.47
N ASN A 78 -6.99 13.16 -16.13
CA ASN A 78 -8.24 12.63 -15.57
C ASN A 78 -8.17 11.13 -15.24
N ILE A 79 -7.49 10.33 -16.07
CA ILE A 79 -7.30 8.90 -15.81
C ILE A 79 -6.36 8.69 -14.62
N CYS A 80 -5.26 9.45 -14.54
CA CYS A 80 -4.32 9.39 -13.44
C CYS A 80 -4.96 9.79 -12.10
N ASP A 81 -5.75 10.86 -12.09
CA ASP A 81 -6.47 11.32 -10.89
C ASP A 81 -7.49 10.29 -10.44
N ARG A 82 -8.26 9.71 -11.37
CA ARG A 82 -9.18 8.62 -11.04
C ARG A 82 -8.44 7.41 -10.46
N PHE A 83 -7.34 6.99 -11.10
CA PHE A 83 -6.51 5.89 -10.62
C PHE A 83 -6.02 6.12 -9.19
N PHE A 84 -5.52 7.32 -8.87
CA PHE A 84 -5.04 7.65 -7.53
C PHE A 84 -6.18 7.67 -6.50
N ASN A 85 -7.33 8.24 -6.85
CA ASN A 85 -8.48 8.32 -5.95
C ASN A 85 -9.05 6.93 -5.63
N GLU A 86 -9.25 6.09 -6.65
CA GLU A 86 -9.76 4.73 -6.47
C GLU A 86 -8.74 3.86 -5.72
N SER A 87 -7.43 4.01 -6.01
CA SER A 87 -6.38 3.34 -5.23
C SER A 87 -6.41 3.74 -3.76
N ALA A 88 -6.58 5.03 -3.46
CA ALA A 88 -6.68 5.52 -2.09
C ALA A 88 -7.93 4.99 -1.37
N GLU A 89 -9.01 4.72 -2.09
CA GLU A 89 -10.19 4.05 -1.54
C GLU A 89 -9.93 2.57 -1.26
N ILE A 90 -9.32 1.83 -2.20
CA ILE A 90 -8.92 0.43 -1.99
C ILE A 90 -8.03 0.29 -0.75
N ILE A 91 -7.04 1.17 -0.59
CA ILE A 91 -6.15 1.18 0.58
C ILE A 91 -6.96 1.33 1.88
N ARG A 92 -7.88 2.29 1.92
CA ARG A 92 -8.74 2.54 3.09
C ARG A 92 -9.70 1.38 3.39
N ASN A 93 -10.29 0.79 2.35
CA ASN A 93 -11.19 -0.35 2.48
C ASN A 93 -10.49 -1.61 3.01
N ASN A 94 -9.18 -1.73 2.77
CA ASN A 94 -8.33 -2.75 3.37
C ASN A 94 -7.82 -2.38 4.78
N GLY A 95 -8.36 -1.32 5.40
CA GLY A 95 -8.05 -0.94 6.77
C GLY A 95 -6.66 -0.32 6.95
N LEU A 96 -6.09 0.24 5.88
CA LEU A 96 -4.83 0.98 5.90
C LEU A 96 -5.09 2.48 5.74
N SER A 97 -4.28 3.31 6.38
CA SER A 97 -4.13 4.70 5.93
C SER A 97 -3.16 4.78 4.76
N LEU A 98 -3.19 5.88 4.00
CA LEU A 98 -2.18 6.16 2.97
C LEU A 98 -0.76 6.20 3.58
N THR A 99 -0.64 6.69 4.81
CA THR A 99 0.62 6.73 5.55
C THR A 99 1.14 5.34 5.85
N ASP A 100 0.27 4.42 6.32
CA ASP A 100 0.65 3.03 6.59
C ASP A 100 1.08 2.33 5.30
N PHE A 101 0.29 2.49 4.23
CA PHE A 101 0.59 1.89 2.93
C PHE A 101 1.97 2.34 2.43
N ASN A 102 2.24 3.65 2.44
CA ASN A 102 3.52 4.21 1.99
C ASN A 102 4.69 3.78 2.89
N ALA A 103 4.48 3.70 4.21
CA ALA A 103 5.50 3.23 5.13
C ALA A 103 5.86 1.75 4.86
N ILE A 104 4.86 0.88 4.68
CA ILE A 104 5.07 -0.53 4.33
C ILE A 104 5.76 -0.64 2.97
N THR A 105 5.36 0.15 1.96
CA THR A 105 6.03 0.19 0.65
C THR A 105 7.52 0.50 0.79
N GLU A 106 7.88 1.52 1.57
CA GLU A 106 9.27 1.90 1.77
C GLU A 106 10.09 0.84 2.50
N GLU A 107 9.48 0.13 3.43
CA GLU A 107 10.14 -0.89 4.24
C GLU A 107 10.33 -2.20 3.47
N VAL A 108 9.32 -2.63 2.71
CA VAL A 108 9.44 -3.73 1.76
C VAL A 108 10.54 -3.46 0.73
N ARG A 109 10.69 -2.20 0.29
CA ARG A 109 11.73 -1.80 -0.68
C ARG A 109 13.15 -1.93 -0.11
N LYS A 110 13.33 -1.69 1.19
CA LYS A 110 14.64 -1.68 1.87
C LYS A 110 14.99 -3.03 2.51
N ASN A 111 14.00 -3.86 2.83
CA ASN A 111 14.18 -5.09 3.58
C ASN A 111 13.82 -6.33 2.74
N LYS A 112 14.85 -7.09 2.34
CA LYS A 112 14.69 -8.31 1.54
C LYS A 112 13.81 -9.37 2.21
N SER A 113 13.87 -9.49 3.54
CA SER A 113 13.06 -10.49 4.23
C SER A 113 11.57 -10.12 4.21
N LEU A 114 11.25 -8.84 4.38
CA LEU A 114 9.86 -8.36 4.26
C LEU A 114 9.34 -8.49 2.84
N LYS A 115 10.21 -8.24 1.84
CA LYS A 115 9.87 -8.50 0.45
C LYS A 115 9.52 -9.97 0.21
N ASN A 116 10.30 -10.92 0.73
CA ASN A 116 10.01 -12.35 0.58
C ASN A 116 8.66 -12.71 1.21
N GLN A 117 8.38 -12.22 2.43
CA GLN A 117 7.09 -12.45 3.10
C GLN A 117 5.91 -11.89 2.30
N LEU A 118 6.07 -10.69 1.72
CA LEU A 118 5.07 -10.12 0.83
C LEU A 118 4.85 -10.99 -0.41
N ASP A 119 5.93 -11.45 -1.06
CA ASP A 119 5.84 -12.27 -2.27
C ASP A 119 5.12 -13.60 -1.97
N GLU A 120 5.44 -14.25 -0.84
CA GLU A 120 4.75 -15.46 -0.36
C GLU A 120 3.26 -15.21 -0.12
N GLU A 121 2.91 -14.10 0.54
CA GLU A 121 1.53 -13.73 0.82
C GLU A 121 0.74 -13.44 -0.47
N LEU A 122 1.35 -12.76 -1.45
CA LEU A 122 0.76 -12.51 -2.76
C LEU A 122 0.51 -13.82 -3.53
N ILE A 123 1.45 -14.78 -3.47
CA ILE A 123 1.27 -16.11 -4.09
C ILE A 123 0.14 -16.86 -3.41
N ARG A 124 0.13 -16.89 -2.07
CA ARG A 124 -0.90 -17.57 -1.27
C ARG A 124 -2.30 -17.08 -1.59
N ARG A 125 -2.48 -15.76 -1.77
CA ARG A 125 -3.78 -15.15 -2.07
C ARG A 125 -4.25 -15.40 -3.51
N LYS A 126 -3.35 -15.37 -4.49
CA LYS A 126 -3.68 -15.62 -5.90
C LYS A 126 -4.06 -17.08 -6.20
N GLY A 127 -3.64 -18.01 -5.34
CA GLY A 127 -3.92 -19.44 -5.49
C GLY A 127 -5.22 -19.92 -4.83
N ASN A 128 -5.93 -19.06 -4.10
CA ASN A 128 -7.25 -19.34 -3.51
C ASN A 128 -8.35 -18.65 -4.32
#